data_AF-A0A933VWH1-F1
#
_entry.id   AF-A0A933VWH1-F1
#
_cell.length_a   1.000
_cell.length_b   1.000
_cell.length_c   1.000
_cell.angle_alpha   90.00
_cell.angle_beta   90.00
_cell.angle_gamma   90.00
#
_symmetry.space_group_name_H-M   'P 1'
#
loop_
_entity.id
_entity.type
_entity.pdbx_description
1 polymer ?
#
loop_
_entity_poly.entity_id
_entity_poly.type
_entity_poly.pdbx_seq_one_letter_code
_entity_poly.pdbx_strand_id
1 'polypeptide(L)'
;MTVIDESGPAPGGAARKPRGRPKSAESGTRLHLYLPDSLTGRLQELQRDTYAGSITEVIKNALTLYAAAVEEHKNGGRVYFKRKDEAGERQLALFI
;
A
#
# COMPACT_ATOMS: atom_id res chain seq x y z
N MET A 1 -19.84 -63.72 28.90
CA MET A 1 -19.82 -62.63 29.90
C MET A 1 -18.38 -62.13 29.94
N THR A 2 -18.03 -61.22 29.02
CA THR A 2 -17.67 -59.79 29.27
C THR A 2 -16.28 -59.66 29.92
N VAL A 3 -15.32 -58.84 29.49
CA VAL A 3 -15.27 -57.66 28.60
C VAL A 3 -13.85 -57.62 27.97
N ILE A 4 -13.75 -57.12 26.74
CA ILE A 4 -12.50 -56.86 26.02
C ILE A 4 -12.01 -55.48 26.48
N ASP A 5 -10.80 -55.39 27.02
CA ASP A 5 -10.20 -54.16 27.54
C ASP A 5 -9.84 -53.20 26.40
N GLU A 6 -10.15 -51.92 26.60
CA GLU A 6 -10.23 -50.89 25.58
C GLU A 6 -8.85 -50.46 25.07
N SER A 7 -8.69 -50.55 23.74
CA SER A 7 -7.69 -49.81 22.99
C SER A 7 -7.86 -48.30 23.20
N GLY A 8 -6.99 -47.71 24.02
CA GLY A 8 -6.91 -46.26 24.21
C GLY A 8 -6.48 -45.52 22.93
N PRO A 9 -6.99 -44.31 22.68
CA PRO A 9 -6.69 -43.58 21.46
C PRO A 9 -5.28 -42.96 21.52
N ALA A 10 -4.57 -43.06 20.39
CA ALA A 10 -3.26 -42.44 20.17
C ALA A 10 -3.30 -40.90 20.31
N PRO A 11 -2.21 -40.26 20.77
CA PRO A 11 -2.19 -38.82 20.95
C PRO A 11 -1.92 -38.09 19.62
N GLY A 12 -2.54 -36.93 19.46
CA GLY A 12 -1.91 -35.86 18.67
C GLY A 12 -2.36 -35.69 17.23
N GLY A 13 -3.67 -35.68 16.97
CA GLY A 13 -4.21 -35.03 15.77
C GLY A 13 -4.26 -33.51 15.95
N ALA A 14 -3.10 -32.84 15.95
CA ALA A 14 -3.05 -31.38 15.98
C ALA A 14 -3.73 -30.83 14.71
N ALA A 15 -4.98 -30.38 14.86
CA ALA A 15 -5.72 -29.71 13.81
C ALA A 15 -4.88 -28.54 13.27
N ARG A 16 -4.32 -28.70 12.07
CA ARG A 16 -3.60 -27.65 11.35
C ARG A 16 -4.62 -26.55 11.03
N LYS A 17 -4.74 -25.58 11.93
CA LYS A 17 -5.49 -24.35 11.71
C LYS A 17 -4.98 -23.73 10.40
N PRO A 18 -5.82 -23.49 9.38
CA PRO A 18 -5.35 -22.86 8.17
C PRO A 18 -4.80 -21.49 8.54
N ARG A 19 -3.49 -21.29 8.36
CA ARG A 19 -2.83 -19.98 8.49
C ARG A 19 -3.26 -19.12 7.30
N GLY A 20 -4.54 -18.77 7.26
CA GLY A 20 -5.06 -17.75 6.38
C GLY A 20 -4.55 -16.41 6.86
N ARG A 21 -3.75 -15.73 6.02
CA ARG A 21 -3.44 -14.32 6.20
C ARG A 21 -4.76 -13.58 6.42
N PRO A 22 -4.93 -12.78 7.48
CA PRO A 22 -6.17 -12.05 7.70
C PRO A 22 -6.47 -11.24 6.44
N LYS A 23 -7.68 -11.45 5.88
CA LYS A 23 -8.17 -10.60 4.80
C LYS A 23 -8.22 -9.18 5.37
N SER A 24 -7.47 -8.26 4.78
CA SER A 24 -7.59 -6.84 5.11
C SER A 24 -9.08 -6.48 4.99
N ALA A 25 -9.66 -5.90 6.04
CA ALA A 25 -11.08 -5.55 6.09
C ALA A 25 -11.41 -4.32 5.22
N GLU A 26 -10.43 -3.75 4.54
CA GLU A 26 -10.64 -2.65 3.59
C GLU A 26 -11.22 -3.17 2.27
N SER A 27 -12.43 -2.71 1.97
CA SER A 27 -13.02 -2.75 0.64
C SER A 27 -12.09 -2.06 -0.35
N GLY A 28 -11.62 -2.77 -1.36
CA GLY A 28 -10.72 -2.22 -2.37
C GLY A 28 -11.04 -2.71 -3.77
N THR A 29 -10.98 -1.81 -4.74
CA THR A 29 -11.07 -2.14 -6.17
C THR A 29 -9.67 -2.45 -6.70
N ARG A 30 -9.51 -3.59 -7.38
CA ARG A 30 -8.26 -3.92 -8.07
C ARG A 30 -8.22 -3.25 -9.43
N LEU A 31 -7.16 -2.48 -9.67
CA LEU A 31 -6.92 -1.83 -10.95
C LEU A 31 -5.79 -2.58 -11.66
N HIS A 32 -6.03 -2.94 -12.92
CA HIS A 32 -5.00 -3.45 -13.83
C HIS A 32 -4.53 -2.29 -14.69
N LEU A 33 -3.31 -1.83 -14.48
CA LEU A 33 -2.73 -0.68 -15.16
C LEU A 33 -1.60 -1.14 -16.07
N TYR A 34 -1.58 -0.62 -17.29
CA TYR A 34 -0.38 -0.64 -18.12
C TYR A 34 0.49 0.56 -17.74
N LEU A 35 1.76 0.30 -17.39
CA LEU A 35 2.73 1.32 -17.06
C LEU A 35 3.95 1.14 -17.98
N PRO A 36 4.41 2.20 -18.67
CA PRO A 36 5.67 2.14 -19.41
C PRO A 36 6.84 1.78 -18.49
N ASP A 37 7.84 1.05 -19.00
CA ASP A 37 9.00 0.61 -18.21
C ASP A 37 9.75 1.78 -17.55
N SER A 38 9.83 2.92 -18.24
CA SER A 38 10.42 4.15 -17.70
C SER A 38 9.70 4.66 -16.46
N LEU A 39 8.37 4.53 -16.40
CA LEU A 39 7.57 4.92 -15.25
C LEU A 39 7.71 3.90 -14.13
N THR A 40 7.75 2.61 -14.45
CA THR A 40 8.01 1.54 -13.48
C THR A 40 9.36 1.73 -12.79
N GLY A 41 10.42 2.08 -13.53
CA GLY A 41 11.74 2.39 -12.97
C GLY A 41 11.69 3.54 -11.96
N ARG A 42 10.98 4.64 -12.30
CA ARG A 42 10.77 5.77 -11.37
C ARG A 42 9.98 5.38 -10.12
N LEU A 43 8.97 4.53 -10.24
CA LEU A 43 8.22 4.04 -9.08
C LEU A 43 9.09 3.20 -8.14
N GLN A 44 10.03 2.42 -8.68
CA GLN A 44 10.99 1.67 -7.88
C GLN A 44 12.02 2.57 -7.18
N GLU A 45 12.46 3.65 -7.84
CA GLU A 45 13.29 4.68 -7.21
C GLU A 45 12.55 5.35 -6.05
N LEU A 46 11.33 5.84 -6.30
CA LEU A 46 10.49 6.43 -5.27
C LEU A 46 10.22 5.47 -4.12
N GLN A 47 10.03 4.18 -4.40
CA GLN A 47 9.87 3.17 -3.35
C GLN A 47 11.08 3.14 -2.41
N ARG A 48 12.30 3.17 -2.96
CA ARG A 48 13.53 3.19 -2.16
C ARG A 48 13.68 4.48 -1.39
N ASP A 49 13.48 5.62 -2.05
CA ASP A 49 13.68 6.95 -1.47
C ASP A 49 12.68 7.26 -0.34
N THR A 50 11.46 6.70 -0.44
CA THR A 50 10.39 6.89 0.55
C THR A 50 10.26 5.71 1.53
N TYR A 51 11.12 4.69 1.40
CA TYR A 51 11.09 3.47 2.21
C TYR A 51 9.73 2.74 2.18
N ALA A 52 8.97 2.86 1.09
CA ALA A 52 7.67 2.24 0.95
C ALA A 52 7.79 0.71 0.83
N GLY A 53 6.88 -0.02 1.45
CA GLY A 53 6.86 -1.48 1.48
C GLY A 53 6.48 -2.11 0.13
N SER A 54 5.88 -1.35 -0.79
CA SER A 54 5.54 -1.83 -2.14
C SER A 54 5.32 -0.70 -3.15
N ILE A 55 5.40 -1.01 -4.45
CA ILE A 55 4.99 -0.10 -5.53
C ILE A 55 3.52 0.34 -5.35
N THR A 56 2.63 -0.55 -4.90
CA THR A 56 1.23 -0.21 -4.62
C THR A 56 1.11 0.89 -3.58
N GLU A 57 1.94 0.86 -2.55
CA GLU A 57 1.97 1.90 -1.50
C GLU A 57 2.47 3.24 -2.07
N VAL A 58 3.53 3.22 -2.89
CA VAL A 58 4.00 4.41 -3.62
C VAL A 58 2.88 5.01 -4.46
N ILE A 59 2.15 4.19 -5.23
CA ILE A 59 1.04 4.63 -6.06
C ILE A 59 -0.08 5.21 -5.19
N LYS A 60 -0.46 4.56 -4.09
CA LYS A 60 -1.46 5.09 -3.15
C LYS A 60 -1.05 6.45 -2.62
N ASN A 61 0.17 6.59 -2.12
CA ASN A 61 0.70 7.85 -1.58
C ASN A 61 0.70 8.96 -2.64
N ALA A 62 1.11 8.63 -3.88
CA ALA A 62 1.11 9.58 -4.99
C ALA A 62 -0.31 10.02 -5.37
N LEU A 63 -1.27 9.10 -5.41
CA LEU A 63 -2.67 9.41 -5.69
C LEU A 63 -3.31 10.26 -4.58
N THR A 64 -2.99 9.99 -3.31
CA THR A 64 -3.43 10.81 -2.18
C THR A 64 -2.87 12.23 -2.26
N LEU A 65 -1.58 12.37 -2.56
CA LEU A 65 -0.95 13.68 -2.75
C LEU A 65 -1.59 14.44 -3.93
N TYR A 66 -1.80 13.76 -5.06
CA TYR A 66 -2.45 14.35 -6.23
C TYR A 66 -3.86 14.84 -5.89
N ALA A 67 -4.67 14.01 -5.23
CA ALA A 67 -6.03 14.39 -4.83
C ALA A 67 -6.04 15.61 -3.90
N ALA A 68 -5.18 15.64 -2.87
CA ALA A 68 -5.07 16.79 -1.96
C ALA A 68 -4.70 18.07 -2.71
N ALA A 69 -3.79 17.97 -3.68
CA ALA A 69 -3.33 19.11 -4.44
C ALA A 69 -4.36 19.61 -5.47
N VAL A 70 -5.17 18.70 -6.06
CA VAL A 70 -6.35 19.05 -6.87
C VAL A 70 -7.35 19.84 -6.04
N GLU A 71 -7.68 19.34 -4.84
CA GLU A 71 -8.68 19.98 -3.97
C GLU A 71 -8.22 21.37 -3.52
N GLU A 72 -6.95 21.53 -3.15
CA GLU A 72 -6.38 22.84 -2.82
C GLU A 72 -6.50 23.82 -4.00
N HIS A 73 -6.17 23.38 -5.21
CA HIS A 73 -6.31 24.21 -6.41
C HIS A 73 -7.76 24.61 -6.70
N LYS A 74 -8.72 23.69 -6.55
CA LYS A 74 -10.17 24.00 -6.72
C LYS A 74 -10.66 25.07 -5.75
N ASN A 75 -10.07 25.14 -4.56
CA ASN A 75 -10.39 26.13 -3.54
C ASN A 75 -9.65 27.48 -3.75
N GLY A 76 -8.94 27.64 -4.87
CA GLY A 76 -8.13 28.83 -5.20
C GLY A 76 -6.77 28.86 -4.50
N GLY A 77 -6.42 27.79 -3.80
CA GLY A 77 -5.14 27.60 -3.13
C GLY A 77 -4.00 27.32 -4.11
N ARG A 78 -2.77 27.44 -3.61
CA ARG A 78 -1.55 27.23 -4.39
C ARG A 78 -0.60 26.34 -3.61
N VAL A 79 0.02 25.38 -4.30
CA VAL A 79 1.00 24.47 -3.71
C VAL A 79 2.40 25.00 -3.96
N TYR A 80 3.23 25.04 -2.91
CA TYR A 80 4.61 25.51 -3.00
C TYR A 80 5.58 24.47 -2.46
N PHE A 81 6.73 24.32 -3.13
CA PHE A 81 7.88 23.61 -2.59
C PHE A 81 8.83 24.59 -1.93
N LYS A 82 9.14 24.32 -0.67
CA LYS A 82 10.17 25.03 0.07
C LYS A 82 11.41 24.15 0.16
N ARG A 83 12.55 24.67 -0.28
CA ARG A 83 13.84 24.01 -0.14
C ARG A 83 14.56 24.59 1.07
N LYS A 84 15.29 23.74 1.79
CA LYS A 84 16.00 24.13 3.01
C LYS A 84 17.09 25.18 2.73
N ASP A 85 17.76 25.05 1.57
CA ASP A 85 18.99 25.78 1.26
C ASP A 85 18.80 26.84 0.16
N GLU A 86 17.58 27.05 -0.33
CA GLU A 86 17.27 28.11 -1.30
C GLU A 86 16.36 29.15 -0.67
N ALA A 87 16.73 30.42 -0.83
CA ALA A 87 15.88 31.54 -0.47
C ALA A 87 14.77 31.69 -1.52
N GLY A 88 13.69 30.93 -1.35
CA GLY A 88 12.52 31.03 -2.23
C GLY A 88 11.55 29.87 -2.08
N GLU A 89 10.31 30.13 -2.46
CA GLU A 89 9.28 29.10 -2.61
C GLU A 89 9.02 28.90 -4.10
N ARG A 90 9.10 27.65 -4.55
CA ARG A 90 8.77 27.31 -5.94
C ARG A 90 7.32 26.88 -6.01
N GLN A 91 6.48 27.66 -6.67
CA GLN A 91 5.10 27.27 -6.91
C GLN A 91 5.07 26.01 -7.79
N LEU A 92 4.35 25.00 -7.33
CA LEU A 92 4.00 23.86 -8.14
C LEU A 92 2.76 24.24 -8.95
N ALA A 93 2.98 24.53 -10.23
CA ALA A 93 1.89 24.69 -11.18
C ALA A 93 1.29 23.30 -11.45
N LEU A 94 0.33 22.90 -10.61
CA LEU A 94 -0.56 21.80 -10.91
C LEU A 94 -1.74 22.38 -11.69
N PHE A 95 -2.10 21.70 -12.77
CA PHE A 95 -3.18 22.07 -13.70
C PHE A 95 -2.83 23.26 -14.60
N ILE A 96 -2.71 22.96 -15.90
CA ILE A 96 -2.68 23.93 -17.00
C ILE A 96 -4.10 24.00 -17.56
#